data_AF-A0A0F9SNH4-F1
#
_entry.id   AF-A0A0F9SNH4-F1
#
_cell.length_a   1.000
_cell.length_b   1.000
_cell.length_c   1.000
_cell.angle_alpha   90.00
_cell.angle_beta   90.00
_cell.angle_gamma   90.00
#
_symmetry.space_group_name_H-M   'P 1'
#
loop_
_entity.id
_entity.type
_entity.pdbx_description
1 polymer ?
#
loop_
_entity_poly.entity_id
_entity_poly.type
_entity_poly.pdbx_seq_one_letter_code
_entity_poly.pdbx_strand_id
1 'polypeptide(L)'
;MKEFRVNDLICLRLIDNKTILYFNNEEFKQCKYLLLNIVKDEIENFQEIRSIDKAAENLDASMEYENKDILDPEVEFMGHCSNLQAWAENGYDSTLLHRNLAFPLLKTLAKEGDILAKQRFKEEIARRYKYGNYRVQAFLFEEGYLSYLTDAETGMISPGVIKFNCEIC
;
A
#
# COMPACT_ATOMS: atom_id res chain seq x y z
N MET A 1 -0.22 9.55 -25.36
CA MET A 1 -0.79 8.76 -24.24
C MET A 1 -0.06 7.44 -24.18
N LYS A 2 0.53 7.09 -23.03
CA LYS A 2 1.10 5.75 -22.78
C LYS A 2 0.15 4.98 -21.88
N GLU A 3 -0.04 3.69 -22.14
CA GLU A 3 -0.86 2.78 -21.35
C GLU A 3 -0.02 1.57 -20.94
N PHE A 4 -0.16 1.12 -19.70
CA PHE A 4 0.46 -0.09 -19.18
C PHE A 4 -0.57 -0.90 -18.40
N ARG A 5 -0.85 -2.13 -18.85
CA ARG A 5 -1.75 -3.05 -18.15
C ARG A 5 -0.96 -3.94 -17.21
N VAL A 6 -1.33 -3.91 -15.94
CA VAL A 6 -0.77 -4.78 -14.90
C VAL A 6 -1.48 -6.13 -14.93
N ASN A 7 -2.81 -6.12 -15.04
CA ASN A 7 -3.66 -7.28 -15.26
C ASN A 7 -4.98 -6.84 -15.92
N ASP A 8 -5.95 -7.74 -16.02
CA ASP A 8 -7.24 -7.47 -16.67
C ASP A 8 -8.06 -6.36 -15.99
N LEU A 9 -7.81 -6.10 -14.71
CA LEU A 9 -8.53 -5.10 -13.92
C LEU A 9 -7.72 -3.83 -13.71
N ILE A 10 -6.40 -3.89 -13.64
CA ILE A 10 -5.52 -2.79 -13.23
C ILE A 10 -4.70 -2.27 -14.42
N CYS A 11 -4.77 -0.97 -14.65
CA CYS A 11 -4.10 -0.30 -15.75
C CYS A 11 -3.59 1.08 -15.33
N LEU A 12 -2.41 1.48 -15.79
CA LEU A 12 -1.88 2.83 -15.65
C LEU A 12 -1.89 3.55 -16.99
N ARG A 13 -2.22 4.84 -16.99
CA ARG A 13 -2.10 5.72 -18.16
C ARG A 13 -1.33 6.98 -17.83
N LEU A 14 -0.43 7.38 -18.73
CA LEU A 14 0.22 8.69 -18.69
C LEU A 14 -0.58 9.66 -19.57
N ILE A 15 -1.27 10.60 -18.91
CA ILE A 15 -2.16 11.61 -19.52
C ILE A 15 -1.74 12.98 -18.99
N ASP A 16 -1.45 13.92 -19.88
CA ASP A 16 -1.01 15.28 -19.53
C ASP A 16 0.11 15.32 -18.47
N ASN A 17 1.14 14.49 -18.67
CA ASN A 17 2.27 14.30 -17.76
C ASN A 17 1.90 13.83 -16.35
N LYS A 18 0.71 13.22 -16.19
CA LYS A 18 0.26 12.64 -14.92
C LYS A 18 -0.02 11.15 -15.11
N THR A 19 0.52 10.36 -14.19
CA THR A 19 0.19 8.94 -14.09
C THR A 19 -1.16 8.78 -13.40
N ILE A 20 -2.10 8.13 -14.09
CA ILE A 20 -3.45 7.84 -13.58
C ILE A 20 -3.62 6.33 -13.51
N LEU A 21 -3.95 5.83 -12.32
CA LEU A 21 -4.29 4.44 -12.08
C LEU A 21 -5.77 4.21 -12.36
N TYR A 22 -6.08 3.13 -13.06
CA TYR A 22 -7.42 2.67 -13.38
C TYR A 22 -7.65 1.28 -12.80
N PHE A 23 -8.86 1.07 -12.29
CA PHE A 23 -9.40 -0.23 -11.91
C PHE A 23 -10.69 -0.46 -12.68
N ASN A 24 -10.80 -1.56 -13.42
CA ASN A 24 -11.95 -1.89 -14.27
C ASN A 24 -12.36 -0.73 -15.21
N ASN A 25 -11.36 -0.09 -15.83
CA ASN A 25 -11.52 1.11 -16.69
C ASN A 25 -12.02 2.38 -16.00
N GLU A 26 -12.23 2.38 -14.68
CA GLU A 26 -12.58 3.56 -13.89
C GLU A 26 -11.35 4.12 -13.17
N GLU A 27 -11.26 5.45 -13.02
CA GLU A 27 -10.14 6.07 -12.30
C GLU A 27 -10.12 5.62 -10.84
N PHE A 28 -9.00 5.01 -10.43
CA PHE A 28 -8.76 4.62 -9.06
C PHE A 28 -8.20 5.82 -8.27
N LYS A 29 -9.07 6.50 -7.53
CA LYS A 29 -8.74 7.78 -6.88
C LYS A 29 -8.03 7.65 -5.52
N GLN A 30 -7.84 6.43 -5.01
CA GLN A 30 -7.27 6.21 -3.68
C GLN A 30 -5.75 6.46 -3.70
N CYS A 31 -5.32 7.43 -2.88
CA CYS A 31 -3.97 7.95 -2.61
C CYS A 31 -2.96 7.90 -3.78
N LYS A 32 -2.85 9.01 -4.53
CA LYS A 32 -1.95 9.21 -5.68
C LYS A 32 -0.47 9.44 -5.32
N TYR A 33 -0.13 9.70 -4.06
CA TYR A 33 1.16 10.29 -3.67
C TYR A 33 2.31 9.31 -3.43
N LEU A 34 2.03 8.01 -3.26
CA LEU A 34 2.98 7.10 -2.59
C LEU A 34 3.71 6.10 -3.48
N LEU A 35 3.48 6.14 -4.79
CA LEU A 35 4.22 5.29 -5.72
C LEU A 35 5.69 5.75 -5.93
N LEU A 36 6.06 6.93 -5.42
CA LEU A 36 7.31 7.66 -5.72
C LEU A 36 8.58 7.30 -4.90
N ASN A 37 8.50 6.57 -3.78
CA ASN A 37 9.59 6.61 -2.79
C ASN A 37 10.34 5.30 -2.49
N ILE A 38 10.09 4.20 -3.20
CA ILE A 38 10.70 2.90 -2.81
C ILE A 38 12.04 2.65 -3.51
N VAL A 39 12.30 3.30 -4.65
CA VAL A 39 13.35 2.82 -5.57
C VAL A 39 14.72 3.49 -5.37
N LYS A 40 14.82 4.63 -4.68
CA LYS A 40 16.08 5.41 -4.68
C LYS A 40 17.03 5.21 -3.49
N ASP A 41 16.52 4.92 -2.28
CA ASP A 41 17.35 4.99 -1.07
C ASP A 41 17.59 3.65 -0.32
N GLU A 42 17.06 2.51 -0.81
CA GLU A 42 17.06 1.28 0.00
C GLU A 42 18.17 0.26 -0.30
N ILE A 43 19.13 0.53 -1.19
CA ILE A 43 20.17 -0.48 -1.50
C ILE A 43 21.21 -0.64 -0.36
N GLU A 44 21.37 0.34 0.55
CA GLU A 44 22.47 0.30 1.53
C GLU A 44 22.13 -0.18 2.95
N ASN A 45 20.86 -0.44 3.32
CA ASN A 45 20.52 -0.85 4.71
C ASN A 45 19.45 -1.95 4.83
N PHE A 46 19.63 -3.04 4.08
CA PHE A 46 18.68 -4.16 3.94
C PHE A 46 18.53 -5.11 5.16
N GLN A 47 18.88 -4.72 6.39
CA GLN A 47 18.77 -5.63 7.55
C GLN A 47 17.69 -5.30 8.60
N GLU A 48 16.99 -4.16 8.55
CA GLU A 48 15.97 -3.85 9.59
C GLU A 48 14.69 -3.11 9.13
N ILE A 49 14.41 -3.04 7.83
CA ILE A 49 13.16 -2.45 7.30
C ILE A 49 12.17 -3.58 6.99
N ARG A 50 11.31 -3.92 7.96
CA ARG A 50 10.28 -4.97 7.81
C ARG A 50 9.10 -4.58 6.90
N SER A 51 9.06 -3.34 6.38
CA SER A 51 8.01 -2.86 5.47
C SER A 51 8.36 -1.49 4.86
N ILE A 52 7.97 -1.28 3.60
CA ILE A 52 7.98 0.02 2.90
C ILE A 52 7.32 1.14 3.70
N ASP A 53 6.31 0.83 4.53
CA ASP A 53 5.65 1.82 5.38
C ASP A 53 6.64 2.50 6.34
N LYS A 54 7.59 1.73 6.91
CA LYS A 54 8.59 2.25 7.86
C LYS A 54 9.60 3.14 7.16
N ALA A 55 9.95 2.82 5.91
CA ALA A 55 10.85 3.65 5.11
C ALA A 55 10.18 4.96 4.69
N ALA A 56 8.91 4.91 4.26
CA ALA A 56 8.12 6.08 3.91
C ALA A 56 8.00 7.06 5.10
N GLU A 57 7.86 6.58 6.33
CA GLU A 57 7.79 7.43 7.53
C GLU A 57 9.08 8.23 7.80
N ASN A 58 10.25 7.67 7.50
CA ASN A 58 11.53 8.36 7.66
C ASN A 58 11.77 9.38 6.54
N LEU A 59 11.22 9.13 5.35
CA LEU A 59 11.31 10.01 4.19
C LEU A 59 10.35 11.21 4.28
N ASP A 60 9.18 11.03 4.89
CA ASP A 60 8.10 12.03 5.02
C ASP A 60 8.59 13.35 5.67
N ALA A 61 9.42 13.26 6.71
CA ALA A 61 9.87 14.44 7.46
C ALA A 61 10.97 15.26 6.77
N SER A 62 11.68 14.71 5.79
CA SER A 62 12.84 15.37 5.14
C SER A 62 12.52 15.91 3.74
N MET A 63 11.43 15.47 3.12
CA MET A 63 11.12 15.77 1.71
C MET A 63 9.88 16.64 1.51
N GLU A 64 9.18 17.05 2.57
CA GLU A 64 8.11 18.06 2.45
C GLU A 64 8.65 19.43 1.96
N TYR A 65 9.97 19.69 2.07
CA TYR A 65 10.55 21.01 1.84
C TYR A 65 11.60 21.14 0.72
N GLU A 66 12.23 20.07 0.23
CA GLU A 66 13.31 20.21 -0.75
C GLU A 66 13.20 19.17 -1.89
N ASN A 67 13.03 19.66 -3.13
CA ASN A 67 12.95 18.93 -4.41
C ASN A 67 11.57 18.43 -4.87
N LYS A 68 10.64 19.37 -5.11
CA LYS A 68 9.46 19.15 -5.96
C LYS A 68 9.76 19.13 -7.46
N ASP A 69 11.02 19.30 -7.84
CA ASP A 69 11.52 19.14 -9.21
C ASP A 69 12.39 17.85 -9.27
N ILE A 70 12.57 17.22 -10.45
CA ILE A 70 13.70 16.31 -10.84
C ILE A 70 13.34 14.88 -11.34
N LEU A 71 12.09 14.50 -11.64
CA LEU A 71 11.86 13.30 -12.47
C LEU A 71 11.01 13.60 -13.70
N ASP A 72 11.52 13.16 -14.85
CA ASP A 72 10.77 13.18 -16.11
C ASP A 72 9.49 12.36 -15.94
N PRO A 73 8.31 12.87 -16.34
CA PRO A 73 7.03 12.19 -16.16
C PRO A 73 6.99 10.76 -16.72
N GLU A 74 7.75 10.47 -17.78
CA GLU A 74 7.83 9.12 -18.33
C GLU A 74 8.67 8.20 -17.46
N VAL A 75 9.75 8.70 -16.86
CA VAL A 75 10.59 7.95 -15.91
C VAL A 75 9.80 7.61 -14.65
N GLU A 76 9.06 8.57 -14.11
CA GLU A 76 8.14 8.34 -13.00
C GLU A 76 7.09 7.27 -13.37
N PHE A 77 6.44 7.42 -14.53
CA PHE A 77 5.45 6.47 -15.02
C PHE A 77 6.01 5.05 -15.11
N MET A 78 7.23 4.88 -15.61
CA MET A 78 7.88 3.56 -15.67
C MET A 78 8.10 2.97 -14.28
N GLY A 79 8.57 3.77 -13.31
CA GLY A 79 8.72 3.33 -11.92
C GLY A 79 7.39 2.84 -11.31
N HIS A 80 6.32 3.59 -11.54
CA HIS A 80 4.97 3.22 -11.06
C HIS A 80 4.47 1.92 -11.69
N CYS A 81 4.70 1.74 -12.99
CA CYS A 81 4.36 0.52 -13.70
C CYS A 81 5.12 -0.69 -13.13
N SER A 82 6.43 -0.57 -12.94
CA SER A 82 7.26 -1.64 -12.40
C SER A 82 6.87 -2.03 -10.97
N ASN A 83 6.57 -1.06 -10.10
CA ASN A 83 6.13 -1.34 -8.72
C ASN A 83 4.81 -2.11 -8.68
N LEU A 84 3.81 -1.68 -9.47
CA LEU A 84 2.51 -2.36 -9.52
C LEU A 84 2.59 -3.73 -10.21
N GLN A 85 3.41 -3.86 -11.25
CA GLN A 85 3.68 -5.15 -11.88
C GLN A 85 4.32 -6.12 -10.89
N ALA A 86 5.39 -5.71 -10.20
CA ALA A 86 6.06 -6.55 -9.21
C ALA A 86 5.11 -6.95 -8.09
N TRP A 87 4.28 -6.03 -7.60
CA TRP A 87 3.25 -6.34 -6.60
C TRP A 87 2.25 -7.40 -7.10
N ALA A 88 1.74 -7.28 -8.32
CA ALA A 88 0.80 -8.24 -8.88
C ALA A 88 1.44 -9.62 -9.12
N GLU A 89 2.65 -9.65 -9.68
CA GLU A 89 3.38 -10.90 -9.98
C GLU A 89 3.84 -11.64 -8.72
N ASN A 90 4.08 -10.94 -7.63
CA ASN A 90 4.45 -11.53 -6.33
C ASN A 90 3.22 -11.88 -5.47
N GLY A 91 2.08 -12.17 -6.11
CA GLY A 91 0.87 -12.61 -5.43
C GLY A 91 0.32 -11.59 -4.44
N TYR A 92 0.35 -10.32 -4.86
CA TYR A 92 -0.15 -9.16 -4.12
C TYR A 92 0.52 -8.94 -2.75
N ASP A 93 1.82 -9.27 -2.63
CA ASP A 93 2.58 -9.00 -1.42
C ASP A 93 2.52 -7.52 -1.05
N SER A 94 1.72 -7.19 -0.03
CA SER A 94 1.49 -5.80 0.32
C SER A 94 2.77 -5.10 0.76
N THR A 95 3.86 -5.82 1.11
CA THR A 95 5.15 -5.18 1.44
C THR A 95 5.75 -4.42 0.29
N LEU A 96 5.33 -4.69 -0.96
CA LEU A 96 5.82 -4.05 -2.19
C LEU A 96 5.12 -2.73 -2.52
N LEU A 97 4.03 -2.41 -1.81
CA LEU A 97 3.31 -1.15 -1.97
C LEU A 97 3.05 -0.53 -0.59
N HIS A 98 2.99 0.79 -0.53
CA HIS A 98 2.59 1.46 0.71
C HIS A 98 1.13 1.10 1.08
N ARG A 99 0.82 1.01 2.38
CA ARG A 99 -0.50 0.62 2.90
C ARG A 99 -1.67 1.41 2.30
N ASN A 100 -1.49 2.71 2.04
CA ASN A 100 -2.53 3.59 1.47
C ASN A 100 -2.91 3.26 0.01
N LEU A 101 -2.15 2.39 -0.66
CA LEU A 101 -2.49 1.88 -2.00
C LEU A 101 -2.74 0.37 -1.96
N ALA A 102 -1.89 -0.38 -1.25
CA ALA A 102 -1.97 -1.83 -1.18
C ALA A 102 -3.32 -2.34 -0.64
N PHE A 103 -3.78 -1.81 0.51
CA PHE A 103 -5.04 -2.24 1.12
C PHE A 103 -6.27 -1.86 0.29
N PRO A 104 -6.38 -0.63 -0.23
CA PRO A 104 -7.39 -0.26 -1.23
C PRO A 104 -7.49 -1.18 -2.44
N LEU A 105 -6.36 -1.50 -3.07
CA LEU A 105 -6.33 -2.37 -4.26
C LEU A 105 -6.74 -3.80 -3.91
N LEU A 106 -6.17 -4.36 -2.83
CA LEU A 106 -6.54 -5.69 -2.33
C LEU A 106 -8.03 -5.78 -2.00
N LYS A 107 -8.58 -4.76 -1.32
CA LYS A 107 -10.01 -4.68 -1.00
C LYS A 107 -10.87 -4.70 -2.25
N THR A 108 -10.46 -3.97 -3.29
CA THR A 108 -11.23 -3.86 -4.55
C THR A 108 -11.15 -5.17 -5.35
N LEU A 109 -9.96 -5.74 -5.51
CA LEU A 109 -9.78 -7.06 -6.14
C LEU A 109 -10.59 -8.16 -5.42
N ALA A 110 -10.55 -8.19 -4.09
CA ALA A 110 -11.30 -9.15 -3.29
C ALA A 110 -12.83 -9.02 -3.47
N LYS A 111 -13.33 -7.79 -3.68
CA LYS A 111 -14.75 -7.53 -3.96
C LYS A 111 -15.17 -8.00 -5.35
N GLU A 112 -14.29 -7.88 -6.34
CA GLU A 112 -14.51 -8.42 -7.70
C GLU A 112 -14.38 -9.96 -7.77
N GLY A 113 -14.04 -10.61 -6.66
CA GLY A 113 -14.01 -12.07 -6.56
C GLY A 113 -12.64 -12.70 -6.82
N ASP A 114 -11.56 -11.92 -6.90
CA ASP A 114 -10.21 -12.47 -6.92
C ASP A 114 -9.93 -13.22 -5.60
N ILE A 115 -9.87 -14.55 -5.70
CA ILE A 115 -9.72 -15.45 -4.56
C ILE A 115 -8.37 -15.23 -3.86
N LEU A 116 -7.30 -15.01 -4.63
CA LEU A 116 -5.97 -14.75 -4.09
C LEU A 116 -5.94 -13.41 -3.37
N ALA A 117 -6.49 -12.37 -3.98
CA ALA A 117 -6.59 -11.06 -3.34
C ALA A 117 -7.44 -11.11 -2.06
N LYS A 118 -8.53 -11.87 -2.04
CA LYS A 118 -9.37 -12.05 -0.85
C LYS A 118 -8.61 -12.71 0.30
N GLN A 119 -7.83 -13.74 0.01
CA GLN A 119 -6.97 -14.39 0.99
C GLN A 119 -5.89 -13.42 1.50
N ARG A 120 -5.13 -12.81 0.57
CA ARG A 120 -4.06 -11.87 0.88
C ARG A 120 -4.53 -10.65 1.67
N PHE A 121 -5.69 -10.11 1.34
CA PHE A 121 -6.28 -8.98 2.03
C PHE A 121 -6.41 -9.26 3.54
N LYS A 122 -6.97 -10.41 3.91
CA LYS A 122 -7.12 -10.79 5.32
C LYS A 122 -5.79 -11.10 5.99
N GLU A 123 -4.92 -11.87 5.33
CA GLU A 123 -3.58 -12.21 5.84
C GLU A 123 -2.79 -10.95 6.17
N GLU A 124 -2.85 -9.94 5.30
CA GLU A 124 -2.11 -8.71 5.45
C GLU A 124 -2.69 -7.79 6.54
N ILE A 125 -4.01 -7.73 6.70
CA ILE A 125 -4.63 -7.02 7.83
C ILE A 125 -4.12 -7.63 9.14
N ALA A 126 -4.21 -8.97 9.28
CA ALA A 126 -3.79 -9.66 10.50
C ALA A 126 -2.29 -9.50 10.77
N ARG A 127 -1.44 -9.71 9.74
CA ARG A 127 0.02 -9.62 9.85
C ARG A 127 0.48 -8.21 10.20
N ARG A 128 -0.05 -7.18 9.52
CA ARG A 128 0.34 -5.79 9.74
C ARG A 128 -0.21 -5.22 11.04
N TYR A 129 -1.38 -5.66 11.49
CA TYR A 129 -1.86 -5.28 12.82
C TYR A 129 -0.98 -5.91 13.92
N LYS A 130 -0.61 -7.19 13.77
CA LYS A 130 0.18 -7.91 14.77
C LYS A 130 1.64 -7.45 14.87
N TYR A 131 2.28 -7.16 13.74
CA TYR A 131 3.72 -6.88 13.67
C TYR A 131 4.08 -5.49 13.17
N GLY A 132 3.12 -4.70 12.70
CA GLY A 132 3.32 -3.33 12.25
C GLY A 132 3.49 -2.37 13.42
N ASN A 133 3.99 -1.17 13.12
CA ASN A 133 4.13 -0.09 14.09
C ASN A 133 2.76 0.53 14.45
N TYR A 134 2.75 1.48 15.39
CA TYR A 134 1.52 2.12 15.86
C TYR A 134 0.75 2.85 14.74
N ARG A 135 1.44 3.42 13.74
CA ARG A 135 0.81 4.15 12.61
C ARG A 135 0.08 3.21 11.68
N VAL A 136 0.68 2.05 11.40
CA VAL A 136 0.06 0.97 10.63
C VAL A 136 -1.16 0.43 11.36
N GLN A 137 -1.05 0.19 12.66
CA GLN A 137 -2.16 -0.28 13.50
C GLN A 137 -3.30 0.75 13.54
N ALA A 138 -3.00 2.03 13.75
CA ALA A 138 -3.95 3.12 13.75
C ALA A 138 -4.68 3.23 12.40
N PHE A 139 -3.94 3.21 11.28
CA PHE A 139 -4.52 3.20 9.94
C PHE A 139 -5.50 2.03 9.74
N LEU A 140 -5.12 0.81 10.14
CA LEU A 140 -5.99 -0.37 10.00
C LEU A 140 -7.26 -0.26 10.84
N PHE A 141 -7.17 0.37 12.02
CA PHE A 141 -8.31 0.61 12.90
C PHE A 141 -9.23 1.70 12.35
N GLU A 142 -8.67 2.88 12.04
CA GLU A 142 -9.40 4.07 11.58
C GLU A 142 -10.13 3.85 10.25
N GLU A 143 -9.49 3.14 9.31
CA GLU A 143 -10.10 2.79 8.02
C GLU A 143 -11.06 1.57 8.10
N GLY A 144 -11.24 1.01 9.29
CA GLY A 144 -12.17 -0.09 9.55
C GLY A 144 -11.74 -1.43 8.93
N TYR A 145 -10.45 -1.63 8.65
CA TYR A 145 -9.97 -2.88 8.07
C TYR A 145 -10.08 -4.07 9.03
N LEU A 146 -10.02 -3.84 10.34
CA LEU A 146 -10.11 -4.91 11.33
C LEU A 146 -11.46 -5.66 11.31
N SER A 147 -12.54 -5.03 10.82
CA SER A 147 -13.85 -5.69 10.72
C SER A 147 -13.92 -6.81 9.67
N TYR A 148 -12.87 -6.96 8.84
CA TYR A 148 -12.78 -8.03 7.84
C TYR A 148 -12.17 -9.32 8.39
N LEU A 149 -11.67 -9.31 9.64
CA LEU A 149 -11.16 -10.48 10.33
C LEU A 149 -12.29 -11.16 11.14
N THR A 150 -12.37 -12.49 11.08
CA THR A 150 -13.27 -13.31 11.92
C THR A 150 -12.63 -13.64 13.28
N ASP A 151 -13.41 -14.10 14.27
CA ASP A 151 -12.88 -14.46 15.60
C ASP A 151 -11.78 -15.54 15.56
N ALA A 152 -11.88 -16.49 14.63
CA ALA A 152 -10.84 -17.51 14.41
C ALA A 152 -9.52 -16.90 13.85
N GLU A 153 -9.64 -15.87 13.03
CA GLU A 153 -8.51 -15.08 12.51
C GLU A 153 -7.98 -14.07 13.57
N THR A 154 -8.85 -13.70 14.53
CA THR A 154 -8.56 -12.82 15.68
C THR A 154 -7.84 -13.56 16.82
N GLY A 155 -7.85 -14.90 16.85
CA GLY A 155 -7.05 -15.70 17.78
C GLY A 155 -5.53 -15.47 17.67
N MET A 156 -5.07 -14.80 16.61
CA MET A 156 -3.68 -14.32 16.48
C MET A 156 -3.42 -12.96 17.16
N ILE A 157 -4.47 -12.27 17.58
CA ILE A 157 -4.48 -11.01 18.31
C ILE A 157 -4.79 -11.36 19.76
N SER A 158 -3.75 -11.53 20.59
CA SER A 158 -3.93 -11.80 22.01
C SER A 158 -4.84 -10.71 22.65
N PRO A 159 -5.81 -11.07 23.51
CA PRO A 159 -6.70 -10.11 24.18
C PRO A 159 -6.00 -9.02 25.00
N GLY A 160 -4.68 -9.13 25.24
CA GLY A 160 -3.88 -8.17 25.99
C GLY A 160 -3.55 -6.85 25.28
N VAL A 161 -3.87 -6.70 23.98
CA VAL A 161 -3.60 -5.46 23.22
C VAL A 161 -4.83 -4.55 23.11
N ILE A 162 -6.02 -5.04 23.48
CA ILE A 162 -7.21 -4.19 23.63
C ILE A 162 -7.22 -3.57 25.04
N LYS A 163 -6.23 -2.72 25.32
CA LYS A 163 -6.38 -1.63 26.29
C LYS A 163 -6.35 -0.33 25.51
N PHE A 164 -7.52 0.07 25.02
CA PHE A 164 -7.77 1.48 24.74
C PHE A 164 -7.70 2.21 26.08
N ASN A 165 -6.57 2.83 26.39
CA ASN A 165 -6.55 3.94 27.34
C ASN A 165 -7.26 5.11 26.66
N CYS A 166 -8.58 5.10 26.69
CA CYS A 166 -9.40 6.29 26.53
C CYS A 166 -9.37 7.04 27.87
N GLU A 167 -8.27 7.74 28.14
CA GLU A 167 -8.22 8.81 29.14
C GLU A 167 -7.26 9.88 28.62
N ILE A 168 -7.76 10.80 27.79
CA ILE A 168 -7.26 12.17 27.73
C ILE A 168 -8.47 13.11 27.59
N CYS A 169 -8.57 13.99 28.60
CA CYS A 169 -9.51 15.09 28.86
C CYS A 169 -10.86 14.73 29.49
#